data_AF-X1PXR9-F1
#
_entry.id   AF-X1PXR9-F1
#
_cell.length_a   1.000
_cell.length_b   1.000
_cell.length_c   1.000
_cell.angle_alpha   90.00
_cell.angle_beta   90.00
_cell.angle_gamma   90.00
#
_symmetry.space_group_name_H-M   'P 1'
#
loop_
_entity.id
_entity.type
_entity.pdbx_description
1 polymer ?
#
loop_
_entity_poly.entity_id
_entity_poly.type
_entity_poly.pdbx_seq_one_letter_code
_entity_poly.pdbx_strand_id
1 'polypeptide(L)'
;GWHPHIHALIDADFIPQAQIKARWAKYTKGSDIVDIRACWSPDSAANHVGRYATRPGTLSSVPPAERLELLQTLHGRRIVGAWGTAKKVPLAPPKAEDKDAWRYLGSWRDVNDQAPTNRNAQLMLFAWKTGFAAPLDISLQLELPYKLDKPFLRDAQGNEYYSQSMFNT
;
A
#
# COMPACT_ATOMS: atom_id res chain seq x y z
N GLY A 1 -16.67 -7.10 -19.29
CA GLY A 1 -15.30 -7.19 -19.78
C GLY A 1 -14.52 -6.01 -19.26
N TRP A 2 -13.45 -6.25 -18.50
CA TRP A 2 -12.42 -5.25 -18.25
C TRP A 2 -11.32 -5.39 -19.31
N HIS A 3 -10.74 -4.27 -19.75
CA HIS A 3 -9.66 -4.25 -20.75
C HIS A 3 -8.50 -3.40 -20.24
N PRO A 4 -7.28 -3.94 -20.15
CA PRO A 4 -6.11 -3.17 -19.75
C PRO A 4 -5.81 -2.12 -20.82
N HIS A 5 -5.57 -0.89 -20.38
CA HIS A 5 -5.13 0.19 -21.24
C HIS A 5 -4.01 0.97 -20.53
N ILE A 6 -3.11 1.55 -21.31
CA ILE A 6 -1.94 2.28 -20.80
C ILE A 6 -2.08 3.74 -21.19
N HIS A 7 -2.02 4.62 -20.20
CA HIS A 7 -1.84 6.06 -20.40
C HIS A 7 -0.39 6.40 -20.07
N ALA A 8 0.30 7.07 -20.98
CA ALA A 8 1.71 7.39 -20.83
C ALA A 8 2.01 8.81 -21.35
N LEU A 9 2.84 9.53 -20.59
CA LEU A 9 3.53 10.72 -21.09
C LEU A 9 4.94 10.29 -21.51
N ILE A 10 5.28 10.55 -22.77
CA ILE A 10 6.53 10.09 -23.37
C ILE A 10 7.26 11.31 -23.89
N ASP A 11 8.49 11.50 -23.43
CA ASP A 11 9.44 12.48 -23.95
C ASP A 11 10.26 11.82 -25.05
N ALA A 12 9.94 12.13 -26.31
CA ALA A 12 10.60 11.58 -27.50
C ALA A 12 10.38 12.47 -28.72
N ASP A 13 11.40 12.60 -29.56
CA ASP A 13 11.31 13.32 -30.85
C ASP A 13 10.48 12.56 -31.89
N PHE A 14 10.43 11.23 -31.78
CA PHE A 14 9.69 10.36 -32.68
C PHE A 14 9.13 9.16 -31.95
N ILE A 15 7.87 8.82 -32.26
CA ILE A 15 7.20 7.63 -31.71
C ILE A 15 6.69 6.76 -32.86
N PRO A 16 7.19 5.52 -33.04
CA PRO A 16 6.78 4.63 -34.13
C PRO A 16 5.41 4.00 -33.88
N GLN A 17 4.34 4.80 -33.98
CA GLN A 17 2.97 4.40 -33.65
C GLN A 17 2.53 3.10 -34.33
N ALA A 18 2.88 2.91 -35.62
CA ALA A 18 2.52 1.70 -36.36
C ALA A 18 3.13 0.42 -35.75
N GLN A 19 4.38 0.48 -35.29
CA GLN A 19 5.03 -0.66 -34.64
C GLN A 19 4.43 -0.93 -33.27
N ILE A 20 4.11 0.12 -32.51
CA ILE A 20 3.44 0.02 -31.21
C ILE A 20 2.08 -0.63 -31.39
N LYS A 21 1.28 -0.16 -32.35
CA LYS A 21 -0.02 -0.72 -32.72
C LYS A 21 0.06 -2.20 -33.06
N ALA A 22 0.99 -2.61 -33.91
CA ALA A 22 1.19 -4.02 -34.27
C ALA A 22 1.54 -4.89 -33.05
N ARG A 23 2.41 -4.40 -32.16
CA ARG A 23 2.78 -5.10 -30.92
C ARG A 23 1.61 -5.16 -29.93
N TRP A 24 0.87 -4.07 -29.77
CA TRP A 24 -0.29 -4.00 -28.89
C TRP A 24 -1.37 -5.01 -29.30
N ALA A 25 -1.70 -5.08 -30.60
CA ALA A 25 -2.65 -6.05 -31.13
C ALA A 25 -2.19 -7.51 -30.89
N LYS A 26 -0.89 -7.79 -31.04
CA LYS A 26 -0.32 -9.11 -30.73
C LYS A 26 -0.52 -9.50 -29.26
N TYR A 27 -0.28 -8.59 -28.32
CA TYR A 27 -0.33 -8.91 -26.88
C TYR A 27 -1.75 -8.89 -26.31
N THR A 28 -2.62 -8.01 -26.81
CA THR A 28 -4.00 -7.87 -26.34
C THR A 28 -5.00 -8.78 -27.08
N LYS A 29 -4.51 -9.70 -27.92
CA LYS A 29 -5.33 -10.61 -28.73
C LYS A 29 -6.30 -9.87 -29.65
N GLY A 30 -5.83 -8.80 -30.29
CA GLY A 30 -6.54 -8.11 -31.37
C GLY A 30 -6.94 -6.66 -31.11
N SER A 31 -6.67 -6.06 -29.94
CA SER A 31 -6.88 -4.63 -29.75
C SER A 31 -5.75 -3.85 -30.42
N ASP A 32 -6.08 -3.03 -31.41
CA ASP A 32 -5.12 -2.26 -32.20
C ASP A 32 -5.20 -0.75 -31.92
N ILE A 33 -5.92 -0.37 -30.86
CA ILE A 33 -6.17 1.02 -30.49
C ILE A 33 -4.93 1.60 -29.83
N VAL A 34 -4.25 2.51 -30.54
CA VAL A 34 -3.12 3.29 -30.03
C VAL A 34 -3.31 4.73 -30.50
N ASP A 35 -3.64 5.63 -29.57
CA ASP A 35 -3.80 7.06 -29.82
C ASP A 35 -2.58 7.81 -29.26
N ILE A 36 -1.89 8.55 -30.11
CA ILE A 36 -0.70 9.32 -29.75
C ILE A 36 -0.92 10.75 -30.19
N ARG A 37 -0.82 11.68 -29.24
CA ARG A 37 -1.03 13.10 -29.47
C ARG A 37 0.12 13.89 -28.88
N ALA A 38 0.55 14.92 -29.60
CA ALA A 38 1.49 15.87 -29.06
C ALA A 38 0.85 16.65 -27.91
N CYS A 39 1.59 16.85 -26.82
CA CYS A 39 1.18 17.63 -25.68
C CYS A 39 2.12 18.82 -25.53
N TRP A 40 1.63 20.02 -25.89
CA TRP A 40 2.45 21.24 -25.96
C TRP A 40 2.41 22.09 -24.68
N SER A 41 1.65 21.67 -23.67
CA SER A 41 1.48 22.39 -22.42
C SER A 41 1.78 21.49 -21.22
N PRO A 42 2.69 21.88 -20.32
CA PRO A 42 2.94 21.17 -19.07
C PRO A 42 1.68 20.96 -18.23
N ASP A 43 0.81 21.98 -18.12
CA ASP A 43 -0.46 21.88 -17.39
C ASP A 43 -1.42 20.86 -18.02
N SER A 44 -1.52 20.86 -19.35
CA SER A 44 -2.33 19.87 -20.06
C SER A 44 -1.80 18.45 -19.87
N ALA A 45 -0.47 18.28 -19.89
CA ALA A 45 0.18 16.98 -19.68
C ALA A 45 -0.07 16.47 -18.26
N ALA A 46 0.17 17.33 -17.26
CA ALA A 46 -0.02 17.01 -15.84
C ALA A 46 -1.48 16.67 -15.53
N ASN A 47 -2.44 17.46 -16.05
CA ASN A 47 -3.87 17.17 -15.87
C ASN A 47 -4.29 15.86 -16.53
N HIS A 48 -3.76 15.56 -17.71
CA HIS A 48 -4.09 14.32 -18.43
C HIS A 48 -3.60 13.10 -17.64
N VAL A 49 -2.32 13.06 -17.27
CA VAL A 49 -1.75 11.94 -16.51
C VAL A 49 -2.37 11.86 -15.11
N GLY A 50 -2.53 13.00 -14.43
CA GLY A 50 -3.11 13.08 -13.10
C GLY A 50 -4.52 12.49 -13.02
N ARG A 51 -5.37 12.74 -14.03
CA ARG A 51 -6.73 12.18 -14.10
C ARG A 51 -6.74 10.65 -14.07
N TYR A 52 -5.79 9.99 -14.73
CA TYR A 52 -5.73 8.53 -14.78
C TYR A 52 -4.96 7.92 -13.61
N ALA A 53 -3.97 8.65 -13.08
CA ALA A 53 -3.24 8.25 -11.88
C ALA A 53 -4.13 8.27 -10.62
N THR A 54 -5.07 9.22 -10.51
CA THR A 54 -5.91 9.41 -9.31
C THR A 54 -7.31 8.79 -9.41
N ARG A 55 -7.68 8.20 -10.55
CA ARG A 55 -8.96 7.50 -10.75
C ARG A 55 -8.74 6.00 -10.99
N PRO A 56 -8.33 5.23 -9.96
CA PRO A 56 -8.36 3.78 -10.08
C PRO A 56 -9.80 3.32 -10.36
N GLY A 57 -9.96 2.34 -11.23
CA GLY A 57 -11.28 1.77 -11.53
C GLY A 57 -11.97 1.31 -10.25
N THR A 58 -13.24 1.65 -10.08
CA THR A 58 -14.00 1.22 -8.90
C THR A 58 -14.42 -0.23 -9.08
N LEU A 59 -14.17 -1.09 -8.10
CA LEU A 59 -14.55 -2.51 -8.20
C LEU A 59 -16.06 -2.70 -8.47
N SER A 60 -16.88 -1.75 -8.01
CA SER A 60 -18.32 -1.72 -8.27
C SER A 60 -18.68 -1.55 -9.74
N SER A 61 -17.83 -0.90 -10.56
CA SER A 61 -18.07 -0.71 -12.00
C SER A 61 -17.76 -1.95 -12.83
N VAL A 62 -17.19 -2.99 -12.23
CA VAL A 62 -16.87 -4.26 -12.90
C VAL A 62 -17.95 -5.29 -12.57
N PRO A 63 -18.45 -6.07 -13.57
CA PRO A 63 -19.43 -7.13 -13.34
C PRO A 63 -18.97 -8.11 -12.27
N PRO A 64 -19.85 -8.61 -11.38
CA PRO A 64 -19.47 -9.47 -10.26
C PRO A 64 -18.60 -10.67 -10.64
N ALA A 65 -18.88 -11.30 -11.78
CA ALA A 65 -18.13 -12.46 -12.29
C ALA A 65 -16.66 -12.16 -12.62
N GLU A 66 -16.33 -10.91 -12.96
CA GLU A 66 -14.99 -10.49 -13.40
C GLU A 66 -14.17 -9.85 -12.28
N ARG A 67 -14.78 -9.57 -11.12
CA ARG A 67 -14.13 -8.88 -9.99
C ARG A 67 -12.99 -9.70 -9.38
N LEU A 68 -13.16 -11.02 -9.28
CA LEU A 68 -12.15 -11.90 -8.71
C LEU A 68 -10.89 -11.92 -9.57
N GLU A 69 -11.04 -12.05 -10.89
CA GLU A 69 -9.95 -12.01 -11.84
C GLU A 69 -9.22 -10.67 -11.81
N LEU A 70 -9.96 -9.56 -11.80
CA LEU A 70 -9.39 -8.22 -11.67
C LEU A 70 -8.55 -8.09 -10.39
N LEU A 71 -9.10 -8.51 -9.25
CA LEU A 71 -8.41 -8.45 -7.96
C LEU A 71 -7.14 -9.29 -8.00
N GLN A 72 -7.22 -10.55 -8.43
CA GLN A 72 -6.05 -11.44 -8.52
C GLN A 72 -4.97 -10.91 -9.47
N THR A 73 -5.38 -10.30 -10.58
CA THR A 73 -4.46 -9.78 -11.60
C THR A 73 -3.74 -8.51 -11.12
N LEU A 74 -4.47 -7.60 -10.46
CA LEU A 74 -3.94 -6.29 -10.04
C LEU A 74 -3.41 -6.26 -8.60
N HIS A 75 -3.69 -7.28 -7.79
CA HIS A 75 -3.22 -7.32 -6.40
C HIS A 75 -1.68 -7.21 -6.33
N GLY A 76 -1.20 -6.26 -5.53
CA GLY A 76 0.23 -6.00 -5.36
C GLY A 76 0.92 -5.37 -6.59
N ARG A 77 0.19 -5.03 -7.65
CA ARG A 77 0.75 -4.36 -8.84
C ARG A 77 0.67 -2.85 -8.68
N ARG A 78 1.74 -2.16 -9.12
CA ARG A 78 1.73 -0.70 -9.22
C ARG A 78 0.93 -0.29 -10.46
N ILE A 79 -0.09 0.54 -10.27
CA ILE A 79 -0.93 1.08 -11.36
C ILE A 79 -0.24 2.28 -12.03
N VAL A 80 0.59 3.00 -11.28
CA VAL A 80 1.37 4.14 -11.77
C VAL A 80 2.87 3.82 -11.65
N GLY A 81 3.63 4.16 -12.67
CA GLY A 81 5.07 3.96 -12.70
C GLY A 81 5.77 4.98 -13.58
N ALA A 82 7.07 5.17 -13.33
CA ALA A 82 7.94 6.01 -14.12
C ALA A 82 9.11 5.16 -14.67
N TRP A 83 9.48 5.39 -15.93
CA TRP A 83 10.59 4.71 -16.60
C TRP A 83 11.45 5.68 -17.38
N GLY A 84 12.61 5.22 -17.87
CA GLY A 84 13.53 6.06 -18.66
C GLY A 84 13.94 7.34 -17.91
N THR A 85 13.80 8.48 -18.58
CA THR A 85 14.10 9.81 -18.05
C THR A 85 13.18 10.21 -16.89
N ALA A 86 11.94 9.72 -16.88
CA ALA A 86 10.97 10.02 -15.83
C ALA A 86 11.28 9.37 -14.48
N LYS A 87 12.25 8.44 -14.37
CA LYS A 87 12.65 7.83 -13.08
C LYS A 87 13.12 8.85 -12.04
N LYS A 88 13.51 10.05 -12.46
CA LYS A 88 13.90 11.16 -11.58
C LYS A 88 12.70 11.80 -10.87
N VAL A 89 11.47 11.51 -11.32
CA VAL A 89 10.25 12.01 -10.69
C VAL A 89 9.87 11.07 -9.55
N PRO A 90 9.91 11.53 -8.28
CA PRO A 90 9.48 10.71 -7.17
C PRO A 90 7.96 10.52 -7.23
N LEU A 91 7.51 9.28 -7.24
CA LEU A 91 6.09 8.92 -7.13
C LEU A 91 5.66 8.63 -5.69
N ALA A 92 6.62 8.51 -4.78
CA ALA A 92 6.34 8.37 -3.35
C ALA A 92 5.88 9.73 -2.80
N PRO A 93 4.93 9.75 -1.84
CA PRO A 93 4.63 10.97 -1.13
C PRO A 93 5.89 11.53 -0.47
N PRO A 94 6.00 12.86 -0.31
CA PRO A 94 7.07 13.45 0.46
C PRO A 94 7.08 12.85 1.87
N LYS A 95 8.27 12.72 2.45
CA LYS A 95 8.40 12.24 3.83
C LYS A 95 7.64 13.22 4.74
N ALA A 96 6.79 12.69 5.60
CA ALA A 96 6.12 13.50 6.62
C ALA A 96 7.18 14.19 7.50
N GLU A 97 7.07 15.51 7.67
CA GLU A 97 8.03 16.32 8.44
C GLU A 97 7.96 16.01 9.94
N ASP A 98 6.79 15.60 10.41
CA ASP A 98 6.48 15.31 11.80
C ASP A 98 6.52 13.81 12.11
N LYS A 99 7.14 12.99 11.25
CA LYS A 99 7.22 11.54 11.42
C LYS A 99 7.74 11.14 12.81
N ASP A 100 8.68 11.91 13.37
CA ASP A 100 9.27 11.65 14.68
C ASP A 100 8.33 11.98 15.85
N ALA A 101 7.28 12.78 15.60
CA ALA A 101 6.20 13.03 16.56
C ALA A 101 5.10 11.96 16.52
N TRP A 102 5.13 11.04 15.54
CA TRP A 102 4.08 10.04 15.37
C TRP A 102 4.33 8.86 16.30
N ARG A 103 3.32 8.52 17.10
CA ARG A 103 3.30 7.27 17.85
C ARG A 103 2.57 6.19 17.06
N TYR A 104 3.19 5.02 16.92
CA TYR A 104 2.51 3.86 16.38
C TYR A 104 1.43 3.36 17.35
N LEU A 105 0.18 3.35 16.88
CA LEU A 105 -0.98 2.89 17.67
C LEU A 105 -1.42 1.46 17.34
N GLY A 106 -0.99 0.94 16.18
CA GLY A 106 -1.42 -0.34 15.62
C GLY A 106 -1.65 -0.24 14.10
N SER A 107 -1.77 -1.38 13.41
CA SER A 107 -2.18 -1.36 12.01
C SER A 107 -3.68 -1.12 11.88
N TRP A 108 -4.14 -0.65 10.72
CA TRP A 108 -5.58 -0.52 10.45
C TRP A 108 -6.34 -1.82 10.72
N ARG A 109 -5.72 -2.95 10.35
CA ARG A 109 -6.29 -4.27 10.59
C ARG A 109 -6.46 -4.56 12.08
N ASP A 110 -5.43 -4.30 12.88
CA ASP A 110 -5.49 -4.53 14.34
C ASP A 110 -6.57 -3.68 14.98
N VAL A 111 -6.66 -2.40 14.61
CA VAL A 111 -7.70 -1.48 15.11
C VAL A 111 -9.09 -1.98 14.71
N ASN A 112 -9.28 -2.33 13.44
CA ASN A 112 -10.59 -2.72 12.93
C ASN A 112 -11.04 -4.09 13.46
N ASP A 113 -10.14 -5.07 13.53
CA ASP A 113 -10.44 -6.43 13.99
C ASP A 113 -10.70 -6.45 15.51
N GLN A 114 -10.05 -5.58 16.29
CA GLN A 114 -10.27 -5.47 17.74
C GLN A 114 -11.40 -4.51 18.11
N ALA A 115 -11.90 -3.67 17.21
CA ALA A 115 -12.98 -2.72 17.50
C ALA A 115 -14.24 -3.33 18.16
N PRO A 116 -14.67 -4.57 17.86
CA PRO A 116 -15.81 -5.17 18.54
C PRO A 116 -15.59 -5.39 20.05
N THR A 117 -14.35 -5.60 20.50
CA THR A 117 -14.04 -6.05 21.87
C THR A 117 -13.13 -5.09 22.64
N ASN A 118 -12.39 -4.21 21.96
CA ASN A 118 -11.42 -3.29 22.55
C ASN A 118 -11.92 -1.84 22.49
N ARG A 119 -12.13 -1.22 23.65
CA ARG A 119 -12.58 0.18 23.77
C ARG A 119 -11.57 1.18 23.19
N ASN A 120 -10.27 0.92 23.29
CA ASN A 120 -9.25 1.78 22.69
C ASN A 120 -9.34 1.72 21.16
N ALA A 121 -9.56 0.54 20.60
CA ALA A 121 -9.79 0.40 19.17
C ALA A 121 -11.04 1.16 18.69
N GLN A 122 -12.13 1.13 19.47
CA GLN A 122 -13.34 1.91 19.19
C GLN A 122 -13.08 3.43 19.22
N LEU A 123 -12.33 3.90 20.23
CA LEU A 123 -11.96 5.32 20.35
C LEU A 123 -11.05 5.78 19.20
N MET A 124 -10.10 4.95 18.77
CA MET A 124 -9.27 5.23 17.60
C MET A 124 -10.13 5.37 16.33
N LEU A 125 -11.08 4.47 16.10
CA LEU A 125 -12.00 4.56 14.96
C LEU A 125 -12.92 5.78 15.05
N PHE A 126 -13.39 6.12 16.25
CA PHE A 126 -14.19 7.32 16.47
C PHE A 126 -13.41 8.59 16.15
N ALA A 127 -12.19 8.72 16.70
CA ALA A 127 -11.28 9.84 16.43
C ALA A 127 -11.00 9.98 14.92
N TRP A 128 -10.73 8.86 14.24
CA TRP A 128 -10.51 8.86 12.80
C TRP A 128 -11.73 9.32 11.99
N LYS A 129 -12.95 8.89 12.35
CA LYS A 129 -14.18 9.26 11.63
C LYS A 129 -14.63 10.70 11.88
N THR A 130 -14.37 11.22 13.07
CA THR A 130 -14.97 12.48 13.54
C THR A 130 -13.97 13.63 13.60
N GLY A 131 -12.66 13.35 13.55
CA GLY A 131 -11.61 14.33 13.74
C GLY A 131 -11.38 14.75 15.20
N PHE A 132 -12.07 14.12 16.17
CA PHE A 132 -11.79 14.36 17.59
C PHE A 132 -10.42 13.82 17.99
N ALA A 133 -9.74 14.52 18.90
CA ALA A 133 -8.46 14.08 19.43
C ALA A 133 -8.64 12.80 20.26
N ALA A 134 -7.83 11.78 19.97
CA ALA A 134 -7.73 10.60 20.82
C ALA A 134 -6.92 10.92 22.09
N PRO A 135 -7.17 10.23 23.21
CA PRO A 135 -6.35 10.35 24.42
C PRO A 135 -4.86 10.08 24.13
N LEU A 136 -3.98 10.86 24.76
CA LEU A 136 -2.53 10.79 24.57
C LEU A 136 -1.93 9.46 25.02
N ASP A 137 -2.60 8.67 25.84
CA ASP A 137 -2.17 7.37 26.38
C ASP A 137 -2.82 6.18 25.67
N ILE A 138 -3.60 6.42 24.61
CA ILE A 138 -4.30 5.36 23.90
C ILE A 138 -3.32 4.36 23.26
N SER A 139 -3.51 3.07 23.52
CA SER A 139 -2.72 1.98 22.95
C SER A 139 -3.59 0.76 22.68
N LEU A 140 -3.31 0.04 21.60
CA LEU A 140 -3.87 -1.31 21.37
C LEU A 140 -3.08 -2.38 22.11
N GLN A 141 -1.83 -2.11 22.47
CA GLN A 141 -1.03 -3.06 23.24
C GLN A 141 -1.53 -3.03 24.69
N LEU A 142 -2.03 -4.17 25.16
CA LEU A 142 -2.02 -4.43 26.58
C LEU A 142 -0.56 -4.40 27.02
N GLU A 143 -0.13 -3.33 27.69
CA GLU A 143 1.06 -3.39 28.55
C GLU A 143 0.72 -4.26 29.74
N LEU A 144 0.61 -5.57 29.52
CA LEU A 144 0.85 -6.51 30.60
C LEU A 144 2.35 -6.41 30.86
N PRO A 145 2.81 -6.01 32.05
CA PRO A 145 4.20 -6.18 32.38
C PRO A 145 4.45 -7.68 32.42
N TYR A 146 4.83 -8.28 31.30
CA TYR A 146 5.46 -9.58 31.30
C TYR A 146 6.85 -9.38 31.88
N LYS A 147 6.90 -9.27 33.21
CA LYS A 147 8.11 -9.55 33.95
C LYS A 147 8.25 -11.05 33.92
N LEU A 148 9.31 -11.55 33.29
CA LEU A 148 9.87 -12.83 33.70
C LEU A 148 10.05 -12.76 35.22
N ASP A 149 9.24 -13.50 35.98
CA ASP A 149 9.62 -13.85 37.34
C ASP A 149 10.95 -14.59 37.20
N LYS A 150 12.08 -13.93 37.46
CA LYS A 150 13.43 -14.49 37.27
C LYS A 150 13.57 -15.82 38.04
N PRO A 151 13.47 -17.01 37.42
CA PRO A 151 13.63 -18.25 38.13
C PRO A 151 14.88 -18.90 37.54
N PHE A 152 16.00 -18.16 37.58
CA PHE A 152 17.27 -18.70 37.13
C PHE A 152 17.76 -19.64 38.22
N LEU A 153 17.87 -20.92 37.88
CA LEU A 153 18.59 -21.90 38.70
C LEU A 153 20.08 -21.74 38.39
N ARG A 154 20.92 -21.77 39.42
CA ARG A 154 22.38 -21.77 39.28
C ARG A 154 22.91 -23.15 39.62
N ASP A 155 23.70 -23.72 38.72
CA ASP A 155 24.45 -24.93 39.03
C ASP A 155 25.66 -24.62 39.92
N ALA A 156 26.36 -25.68 40.37
CA ALA A 156 27.56 -25.55 41.20
C ALA A 156 28.75 -24.91 40.46
N GLN A 157 28.68 -24.84 39.13
CA GLN A 157 29.68 -24.25 38.24
C GLN A 157 29.37 -22.78 37.91
N GLY A 158 28.24 -22.25 38.39
CA GLY A 158 27.83 -20.86 38.21
C GLY A 158 27.06 -20.57 36.91
N ASN A 159 26.66 -21.60 36.16
CA ASN A 159 25.85 -21.43 34.96
C ASN A 159 24.38 -21.20 35.32
N GLU A 160 23.72 -20.26 34.64
CA GLU A 160 22.32 -19.92 34.85
C GLU A 160 21.41 -20.62 33.85
N TYR A 161 20.42 -21.35 34.36
CA TYR A 161 19.42 -22.03 33.55
C TYR A 161 18.02 -21.56 33.90
N TYR A 162 17.16 -21.55 32.89
CA TYR A 162 15.75 -21.29 33.08
C TYR A 162 15.10 -22.44 33.86
N SER A 163 14.28 -22.18 34.88
CA SER A 163 13.63 -23.23 35.67
C SER A 163 12.72 -24.17 34.86
N GLN A 164 12.26 -23.71 33.69
CA GLN A 164 11.45 -24.46 32.73
C GLN A 164 12.30 -25.19 31.67
N SER A 165 13.62 -25.17 31.80
CA SER A 165 14.54 -25.85 30.88
C SER A 165 14.38 -27.36 31.01
N MET A 166 14.28 -28.05 29.88
CA MET A 166 14.22 -29.51 29.74
C MET A 166 15.44 -30.27 30.30
N PHE A 167 16.45 -29.56 30.80
CA PHE A 167 17.63 -30.10 31.50
C PHE A 167 17.48 -30.11 33.03
N ASN A 168 16.27 -29.85 33.55
CA ASN A 168 15.96 -29.92 34.97
C ASN A 168 15.62 -31.37 35.36
N THR A 169 16.65 -32.23 35.43
CA THR A 169 16.61 -33.59 36.03
C THR A 169 17.73 -33.73 37.02
#